data_AF-A0A9W9AI72-F1
#
_entry.id   AF-A0A9W9AI72-F1
#
_cell.length_a   1.000
_cell.length_b   1.000
_cell.length_c   1.000
_cell.angle_alpha   90.00
_cell.angle_beta   90.00
_cell.angle_gamma   90.00
#
_symmetry.space_group_name_H-M   'P 1'
#
loop_
_entity.id
_entity.type
_entity.pdbx_description
1 polymer ?
#
loop_
_entity_poly.entity_id
_entity_poly.type
_entity_poly.pdbx_seq_one_letter_code
_entity_poly.pdbx_strand_id
1 'polypeptide(L)'
;EYAPPDVRSPSPTSSVGSRHPEDQTSLSDSEGMLSQPQFEQKWDNKIGLGQPSHRELDAQRDPLIPRPTPGSKEEKLAYEEILQHLRHEAGQLHENDMFEQTILRGSKAVVETPVYTRDIDRIMHSMMGPSSS
;
A
#
# COMPACT_ATOMS: atom_id res chain seq x y z
N GLU A 1 -5.76 6.96 45.43
CA GLU A 1 -6.33 8.26 45.02
C GLU A 1 -7.47 8.01 44.05
N TYR A 2 -8.62 8.66 44.26
CA TYR A 2 -9.72 8.64 43.29
C TYR A 2 -9.56 9.82 42.34
N ALA A 3 -9.77 9.59 41.04
CA ALA A 3 -9.75 10.66 40.04
C ALA A 3 -10.89 11.66 40.32
N PRO A 4 -10.64 12.97 40.17
CA PRO A 4 -11.67 13.98 40.36
C PRO A 4 -12.79 13.81 39.32
N PRO A 5 -14.05 14.13 39.68
CA PRO A 5 -15.18 13.99 38.77
C PRO A 5 -15.01 14.92 37.58
N ASP A 6 -15.18 14.36 36.39
CA ASP A 6 -15.01 15.05 35.11
C ASP A 6 -16.20 16.02 34.91
N VAL A 7 -16.01 17.28 35.33
CA VAL A 7 -17.03 18.33 35.22
C VAL A 7 -17.07 18.79 33.77
N ARG A 8 -17.89 18.12 32.96
CA ARG A 8 -18.13 18.54 31.58
C ARG A 8 -18.71 19.95 31.58
N SER A 9 -18.12 20.84 30.77
CA SER A 9 -18.70 22.15 30.50
C SER A 9 -20.14 22.00 29.99
N PRO A 10 -21.10 22.82 30.45
CA PRO A 10 -22.48 22.74 30.00
C PRO A 10 -22.55 22.91 28.48
N SER A 11 -23.42 22.13 27.82
CA SER A 11 -23.65 22.24 26.38
C SER A 11 -23.95 23.70 26.01
N PRO A 12 -23.36 24.24 24.92
CA PRO A 12 -23.59 25.62 24.54
C PRO A 12 -25.08 25.88 24.35
N THR A 13 -25.57 27.01 24.86
CA THR A 13 -26.99 27.44 24.80
C THR A 13 -27.44 27.83 23.38
N SER A 14 -26.70 27.39 22.35
CA SER A 14 -26.92 27.68 20.92
C SER A 14 -28.21 27.07 20.34
N SER A 15 -29.11 26.56 21.19
CA SER A 15 -30.43 26.09 20.78
C SER A 15 -31.50 27.19 20.80
N VAL A 16 -31.21 28.38 21.37
CA VAL A 16 -32.11 29.53 21.30
C VAL A 16 -31.69 30.39 20.11
N GLY A 17 -32.15 30.00 18.91
CA GLY A 17 -31.90 30.77 17.67
C GLY A 17 -31.40 29.97 16.47
N SER A 18 -31.29 28.64 16.56
CA SER A 18 -31.00 27.82 15.39
C SER A 18 -32.17 27.96 14.40
N ARG A 19 -31.97 28.74 13.34
CA ARG A 19 -32.86 28.72 12.18
C ARG A 19 -32.72 27.33 11.56
N HIS A 20 -33.71 26.48 11.82
CA HIS A 20 -33.83 25.26 11.03
C HIS A 20 -34.08 25.69 9.58
N PRO A 21 -33.40 25.04 8.60
CA PRO A 21 -33.70 25.28 7.20
C PRO A 21 -35.19 24.99 6.95
N GLU A 22 -35.76 25.60 5.92
CA GLU A 22 -37.09 25.24 5.44
C GLU A 22 -37.25 23.72 5.31
N ASP A 23 -38.48 23.28 5.54
CA ASP A 23 -38.85 21.87 5.43
C ASP A 23 -38.39 21.30 4.09
N GLN A 24 -37.53 20.28 4.17
CA GLN A 24 -36.98 19.59 3.00
C GLN A 24 -37.82 18.37 2.61
N THR A 25 -38.96 18.15 3.26
CA THR A 25 -39.91 17.13 2.81
C THR A 25 -40.44 17.49 1.44
N SER A 26 -40.41 16.52 0.52
CA SER A 26 -40.97 16.71 -0.81
C SER A 26 -42.49 16.67 -0.73
N LEU A 27 -43.18 17.54 -1.48
CA LEU A 27 -44.65 17.48 -1.59
C LEU A 27 -45.15 16.11 -2.10
N SER A 28 -44.31 15.40 -2.85
CA SER A 28 -44.56 14.03 -3.31
C SER A 28 -44.68 13.00 -2.19
N ASP A 29 -44.21 13.34 -0.99
CA ASP A 29 -44.11 12.46 0.18
C ASP A 29 -45.26 12.71 1.18
N SER A 30 -46.20 13.58 0.83
CA SER A 30 -47.39 13.84 1.62
C SER A 30 -48.31 12.62 1.67
N GLU A 31 -48.96 12.40 2.82
CA GLU A 31 -49.91 11.29 3.05
C GLU A 31 -51.09 11.29 2.06
N GLY A 32 -51.40 12.44 1.44
CA GLY A 32 -52.42 12.57 0.41
C GLY A 32 -52.01 12.03 -0.96
N MET A 33 -50.71 11.83 -1.21
CA MET A 33 -50.18 11.32 -2.49
C MET A 33 -49.57 9.92 -2.40
N LEU A 34 -49.01 9.54 -1.24
CA LEU A 34 -48.45 8.22 -1.00
C LEU A 34 -49.02 7.62 0.29
N SER A 35 -49.43 6.35 0.21
CA SER A 35 -49.71 5.58 1.42
C SER A 35 -48.39 5.25 2.15
N GLN A 36 -48.47 5.07 3.47
CA GLN A 36 -47.33 4.69 4.32
C GLN A 36 -46.42 3.59 3.72
N PRO A 37 -46.95 2.42 3.28
CA PRO A 37 -46.09 1.37 2.73
C PRO A 37 -45.40 1.78 1.41
N GLN A 38 -46.02 2.64 0.60
CA GLN A 38 -45.42 3.12 -0.64
C GLN A 38 -44.33 4.15 -0.37
N PHE A 39 -44.50 4.97 0.66
CA PHE A 39 -43.47 5.88 1.13
C PHE A 39 -42.24 5.11 1.63
N GLU A 40 -42.44 4.09 2.47
CA GLU A 40 -41.37 3.21 2.97
C GLU A 40 -40.63 2.54 1.80
N GLN A 41 -41.36 1.92 0.87
CA GLN A 41 -40.76 1.28 -0.29
C GLN A 41 -39.95 2.26 -1.16
N LYS A 42 -40.44 3.50 -1.34
CA LYS A 42 -39.71 4.54 -2.09
C LYS A 42 -38.37 4.85 -1.41
N TRP A 43 -38.37 4.97 -0.08
CA TRP A 43 -37.16 5.28 0.66
C TRP A 43 -36.20 4.11 0.76
N ASP A 44 -36.71 2.89 0.96
CA ASP A 44 -35.92 1.66 0.93
C ASP A 44 -35.17 1.52 -0.41
N ASN A 45 -35.87 1.78 -1.52
CA ASN A 45 -35.25 1.79 -2.84
C ASN A 45 -34.23 2.92 -3.00
N LYS A 46 -34.52 4.12 -2.48
CA LYS A 46 -33.65 5.30 -2.60
C LYS A 46 -32.36 5.15 -1.80
N ILE A 47 -32.42 4.53 -0.62
CA ILE A 47 -31.24 4.23 0.20
C ILE A 47 -30.55 2.93 -0.24
N GLY A 48 -31.17 2.16 -1.13
CA GLY A 48 -30.64 0.89 -1.63
C GLY A 48 -30.69 -0.23 -0.59
N LEU A 49 -31.65 -0.19 0.34
CA LEU A 49 -31.82 -1.24 1.33
C LEU A 49 -32.20 -2.54 0.62
N GLY A 50 -31.47 -3.63 0.89
CA GLY A 50 -31.66 -4.91 0.20
C GLY A 50 -30.99 -5.02 -1.17
N GLN A 51 -30.29 -3.98 -1.64
CA GLN A 51 -29.39 -4.11 -2.79
C GLN A 51 -28.03 -4.64 -2.34
N PRO A 52 -27.38 -5.52 -3.13
CA PRO A 52 -26.05 -6.00 -2.81
C PRO A 52 -25.06 -4.83 -2.77
N SER A 53 -24.18 -4.86 -1.79
CA SER A 53 -23.07 -3.92 -1.67
C SER A 53 -22.13 -4.03 -2.88
N HIS A 54 -21.38 -2.97 -3.19
CA HIS A 54 -20.40 -2.99 -4.28
C HIS A 54 -19.39 -4.15 -4.12
N ARG A 55 -18.99 -4.45 -2.88
CA ARG A 55 -18.12 -5.60 -2.58
C ARG A 55 -18.77 -6.94 -2.88
N GLU A 56 -20.07 -7.06 -2.66
CA GLU A 56 -20.82 -8.29 -2.95
C GLU A 56 -21.00 -8.48 -4.45
N LEU A 57 -21.26 -7.39 -5.18
CA LEU A 57 -21.29 -7.39 -6.64
C LEU A 57 -19.95 -7.80 -7.23
N ASP A 58 -18.84 -7.28 -6.70
CA ASP A 58 -17.49 -7.66 -7.16
C ASP A 58 -17.18 -9.13 -6.84
N ALA A 59 -17.61 -9.62 -5.67
CA ALA A 59 -17.42 -11.02 -5.28
C ALA A 59 -18.28 -12.00 -6.11
N GLN A 60 -19.40 -11.53 -6.67
CA GLN A 60 -20.23 -12.32 -7.60
C GLN A 60 -19.66 -12.43 -9.01
N ARG A 61 -18.62 -11.66 -9.35
CA ARG A 61 -18.02 -11.74 -10.69
C ARG A 61 -17.28 -13.06 -10.83
N ASP A 62 -17.51 -13.74 -11.94
CA ASP A 62 -16.78 -14.96 -12.26
C ASP A 62 -15.28 -14.66 -12.34
N PRO A 63 -14.42 -15.47 -11.68
CA PRO A 63 -12.99 -15.26 -11.73
C PRO A 63 -12.47 -15.47 -13.15
N LEU A 64 -11.62 -14.56 -13.63
CA LEU A 64 -11.01 -14.65 -14.97
C LEU A 64 -10.16 -15.91 -15.14
N ILE A 65 -9.57 -16.40 -14.05
CA ILE A 65 -8.82 -17.64 -14.01
C ILE A 65 -9.54 -18.58 -13.05
N PRO A 66 -10.17 -19.65 -13.55
CA PRO A 66 -10.85 -20.61 -12.69
C PRO A 66 -9.83 -21.29 -11.79
N ARG A 67 -10.18 -21.46 -10.51
CA ARG A 67 -9.34 -22.23 -9.60
C ARG A 67 -9.40 -23.70 -10.02
N PRO A 68 -8.26 -24.37 -10.23
CA PRO A 68 -8.25 -25.78 -10.60
C PRO A 68 -8.91 -26.62 -9.49
N THR A 69 -9.51 -27.73 -9.90
CA THR A 69 -10.23 -28.63 -8.99
C THR A 69 -9.26 -29.22 -7.95
N PRO A 70 -9.61 -29.29 -6.66
CA PRO A 70 -8.71 -29.82 -5.63
C PRO A 70 -8.30 -31.27 -5.92
N GLY A 71 -7.01 -31.55 -5.85
CA GLY A 71 -6.40 -32.87 -6.13
C GLY A 71 -6.24 -33.20 -7.62
N SER A 72 -6.61 -32.28 -8.52
CA SER A 72 -6.46 -32.48 -9.97
C SER A 72 -4.99 -32.45 -10.41
N LYS A 73 -4.72 -33.00 -11.59
CA LYS A 73 -3.40 -32.85 -12.23
C LYS A 73 -3.11 -31.40 -12.59
N GLU A 74 -4.13 -30.65 -12.97
CA GLU A 74 -4.05 -29.22 -13.31
C GLU A 74 -3.61 -28.38 -12.10
N GLU A 75 -4.13 -28.66 -10.91
CA GLU A 75 -3.68 -27.99 -9.68
C GLU A 75 -2.20 -28.22 -9.40
N LYS A 76 -1.73 -29.47 -9.58
CA LYS A 76 -0.30 -29.80 -9.38
C LYS A 76 0.59 -29.07 -10.37
N LEU A 77 0.20 -29.04 -11.65
CA LEU A 77 0.96 -28.33 -12.69
C LEU A 77 1.00 -26.82 -12.42
N ALA A 78 -0.14 -26.21 -12.09
CA ALA A 78 -0.20 -24.79 -11.75
C ALA A 78 0.67 -24.48 -10.51
N TYR A 79 0.64 -25.35 -9.49
CA TYR A 79 1.47 -25.19 -8.31
C TYR A 79 2.98 -25.30 -8.63
N GLU A 80 3.37 -26.28 -9.45
CA GLU A 80 4.76 -26.45 -9.88
C GLU A 80 5.26 -25.25 -10.69
N GLU A 81 4.44 -24.72 -11.60
CA GLU A 81 4.74 -23.53 -12.40
C GLU A 81 4.91 -22.29 -11.50
N ILE A 82 3.99 -22.07 -10.57
CA ILE A 82 4.08 -20.96 -9.59
C ILE A 82 5.38 -21.06 -8.78
N LEU A 83 5.74 -22.27 -8.31
CA LEU A 83 6.97 -22.47 -7.55
C LEU A 83 8.23 -22.27 -8.41
N GLN A 84 8.22 -22.68 -9.67
CA GLN A 84 9.34 -22.42 -10.59
C GLN A 84 9.54 -20.92 -10.79
N HIS A 85 8.48 -20.16 -11.07
CA HIS A 85 8.56 -18.72 -11.22
C HIS A 85 9.05 -18.04 -9.93
N LEU A 86 8.52 -18.44 -8.78
CA LEU A 86 8.96 -17.89 -7.49
C LEU A 86 10.46 -18.14 -7.24
N ARG A 87 10.95 -19.36 -7.50
CA ARG A 87 12.38 -19.68 -7.35
C ARG A 87 13.24 -18.90 -8.34
N HIS A 88 12.76 -18.71 -9.56
CA HIS A 88 13.47 -17.94 -10.58
C HIS A 88 13.59 -16.47 -10.18
N GLU A 89 12.51 -15.82 -9.76
CA GLU A 89 12.56 -14.43 -9.30
C GLU A 89 13.42 -14.27 -8.05
N ALA A 90 13.32 -15.19 -7.09
CA ALA A 90 14.18 -15.16 -5.90
C ALA A 90 15.66 -15.32 -6.26
N GLY A 91 15.97 -16.16 -7.25
CA GLY A 91 17.32 -16.31 -7.79
C GLY A 91 17.83 -15.02 -8.45
N GLN A 92 17.01 -14.40 -9.31
CA GLN A 92 17.37 -13.12 -9.93
C GLN A 92 17.59 -12.01 -8.90
N LEU A 93 16.75 -11.92 -7.87
CA LEU A 93 16.93 -10.94 -6.80
C LEU A 93 18.25 -11.16 -6.07
N HIS A 94 18.59 -12.42 -5.77
CA HIS A 94 19.86 -12.77 -5.13
C HIS A 94 21.08 -12.43 -6.01
N GLU A 95 21.01 -12.71 -7.31
CA GLU A 95 22.06 -12.36 -8.27
C GLU A 95 22.25 -10.84 -8.38
N ASN A 96 21.16 -10.08 -8.41
CA ASN A 96 21.21 -8.62 -8.40
C ASN A 96 21.86 -8.09 -7.11
N ASP A 97 21.46 -8.61 -5.95
CA ASP A 97 22.07 -8.21 -4.67
C ASP A 97 23.59 -8.51 -4.64
N MET A 98 24.00 -9.67 -5.14
CA MET A 98 25.41 -10.05 -5.26
C MET A 98 26.18 -9.13 -6.21
N PHE A 99 25.57 -8.76 -7.34
CA PHE A 99 26.14 -7.82 -8.30
C PHE A 99 26.32 -6.42 -7.69
N GLU A 100 25.29 -5.90 -7.02
CA GLU A 100 25.35 -4.60 -6.34
C GLU A 100 26.44 -4.59 -5.26
N GLN A 101 26.52 -5.64 -4.43
CA GLN A 101 27.59 -5.77 -3.44
C GLN A 101 28.98 -5.79 -4.08
N THR A 102 29.12 -6.47 -5.22
CA THR A 102 30.38 -6.56 -5.96
C THR A 102 30.78 -5.20 -6.54
N ILE A 103 29.83 -4.43 -7.08
CA ILE A 103 30.06 -3.05 -7.54
C ILE A 103 30.49 -2.15 -6.38
N LEU A 104 29.77 -2.20 -5.25
CA LEU A 104 30.09 -1.39 -4.07
C LEU A 104 31.47 -1.73 -3.51
N ARG A 105 31.87 -3.00 -3.55
CA ARG A 105 33.20 -3.45 -3.13
C ARG A 105 34.28 -3.07 -4.13
N GLY A 106 34.03 -3.20 -5.43
CA GLY A 106 34.93 -2.79 -6.50
C GLY A 106 35.21 -1.28 -6.51
N SER A 107 34.20 -0.47 -6.19
CA SER A 107 34.33 0.99 -6.02
C SER A 107 35.32 1.39 -4.92
N LYS A 108 35.51 0.55 -3.89
CA LYS A 108 36.54 0.78 -2.85
C LYS A 108 37.96 0.42 -3.30
N ALA A 109 38.13 -0.35 -4.37
CA ALA A 109 39.46 -0.72 -4.88
C ALA A 109 40.10 0.36 -5.76
N VAL A 110 39.34 1.36 -6.23
CA VAL A 110 39.82 2.51 -7.04
C VAL A 110 40.16 3.73 -6.18
N VAL A 111 40.06 3.64 -4.86
CA VAL A 111 40.65 4.65 -3.96
C VAL A 111 42.08 4.22 -3.66
N GLU A 112 42.96 4.31 -4.67
CA GLU A 112 44.39 4.43 -4.39
C GLU A 112 44.53 5.72 -3.59
N THR A 113 44.81 5.58 -2.29
CA THR A 113 45.18 6.73 -1.46
C THR A 113 46.44 7.34 -2.07
N PRO A 114 46.41 8.61 -2.53
CA PRO A 114 47.63 9.24 -2.99
C PRO A 114 48.62 9.23 -1.83
N VAL A 115 49.78 8.61 -2.06
CA VAL A 115 50.86 8.56 -1.07
C VAL A 115 51.42 9.97 -0.94
N TYR A 116 50.90 10.74 0.02
CA TYR A 116 51.43 12.06 0.34
C TYR A 116 52.73 11.90 1.13
N THR A 117 53.85 11.85 0.42
CA THR A 117 55.17 12.02 1.01
C THR A 117 55.58 13.49 0.88
N ARG A 118 56.05 14.09 1.99
CA ARG A 118 56.65 15.45 1.99
C ARG A 118 58.15 15.44 1.69
N ASP A 119 58.69 14.25 1.45
CA ASP A 119 60.11 14.02 1.31
C ASP A 119 60.47 13.96 -0.18
N ILE A 120 60.83 15.12 -0.73
CA ILE A 120 61.10 15.31 -2.17
C ILE A 120 62.27 14.42 -2.60
N ASP A 121 63.26 14.23 -1.74
CA ASP A 121 64.45 13.42 -2.04
C ASP A 121 64.08 11.95 -2.28
N ARG A 122 63.09 11.44 -1.54
CA ARG A 122 62.59 10.07 -1.69
C ARG A 122 61.78 9.90 -2.99
N ILE A 123 61.06 10.94 -3.42
CA ILE A 123 60.37 10.97 -4.72
C ILE A 123 61.41 10.94 -5.85
N MET A 124 62.44 11.79 -5.78
CA MET A 124 63.47 11.87 -6.82
C MET A 124 64.26 10.57 -6.95
N HIS A 125 64.61 9.92 -5.84
CA HIS A 125 65.24 8.60 -5.88
C HIS A 125 64.34 7.51 -6.48
N SER A 126 63.03 7.56 -6.22
CA SER A 126 62.08 6.62 -6.80
C SER A 126 61.92 6.80 -8.32
N MET A 127 62.09 8.02 -8.84
CA MET A 127 61.96 8.32 -10.28
C MET A 127 63.22 8.03 -11.09
N MET A 128 64.40 7.96 -10.45
CA MET A 128 65.66 7.69 -11.14
C MET A 128 65.86 6.19 -11.48
N GLY A 129 64.91 5.32 -11.12
CA GLY A 129 64.98 3.88 -11.34
C GLY A 129 66.13 3.21 -10.57
N PRO A 130 66.14 1.86 -10.45
CA PRO A 130 67.29 1.18 -9.87
C PRO A 130 68.50 1.45 -10.77
N SER A 131 69.53 2.10 -10.22
CA SER A 131 70.79 2.30 -10.91
C SER A 131 71.31 0.95 -11.38
N SER A 132 71.30 0.72 -12.69
CA SER A 132 71.85 -0.47 -13.33
C SER A 132 73.31 -0.60 -12.92
N SER A 133 73.62 -1.67 -12.19
CA SER A 133 74.99 -2.08 -11.92
C SER A 133 75.47 -3.09 -12.95
#